data_AF-A0A7D5KY47-F1
#
_entry.id   AF-A0A7D5KY47-F1
#
_cell.length_a   1.000
_cell.length_b   1.000
_cell.length_c   1.000
_cell.angle_alpha   90.00
_cell.angle_beta   90.00
_cell.angle_gamma   90.00
#
_symmetry.space_group_name_H-M   'P 1'
#
loop_
_entity.id
_entity.type
_entity.pdbx_description
1 polymer ?
#
loop_
_entity_poly.entity_id
_entity_poly.type
_entity_poly.pdbx_seq_one_letter_code
_entity_poly.pdbx_strand_id
1 'polypeptide(L)'
;MAQTTFDEDELFGEATEEARADVEEHLRNAKAALPTADAVWETDADNVLGALNGLRSALDTGDATEELRQAKKSYVMGERAGAFEDDEELAAEIEDVTELLGTIEDAHEQVGELTSTIPGLRSQLEEAHAEGADAEADDADAEEAEA
;
A
#
# COMPACT_ATOMS: atom_id res chain seq x y z
N MET A 1 -47.98 34.62 -3.58
CA MET A 1 -46.73 34.02 -3.04
C MET A 1 -46.43 32.81 -3.91
N ALA A 2 -45.56 32.96 -4.91
CA ALA A 2 -45.21 31.92 -5.89
C ALA A 2 -43.72 32.00 -6.25
N GLN A 3 -42.88 32.40 -5.29
CA GLN A 3 -41.50 32.80 -5.51
C GLN A 3 -40.59 32.26 -4.38
N THR A 4 -40.74 30.97 -4.04
CA THR A 4 -39.87 30.27 -3.08
C THR A 4 -39.49 28.86 -3.55
N THR A 5 -40.34 28.18 -4.33
CA THR A 5 -40.05 26.82 -4.81
C THR A 5 -38.93 26.74 -5.85
N PHE A 6 -38.65 27.84 -6.57
CA PHE A 6 -37.59 27.87 -7.58
C PHE A 6 -36.19 27.99 -6.95
N ASP A 7 -36.07 28.67 -5.80
CA ASP A 7 -34.81 28.76 -5.04
C ASP A 7 -34.49 27.46 -4.31
N GLU A 8 -35.50 26.67 -3.94
CA GLU A 8 -35.31 25.39 -3.25
C GLU A 8 -34.73 24.32 -4.20
N ASP A 9 -35.28 24.16 -5.41
CA ASP A 9 -34.78 23.16 -6.38
C ASP A 9 -33.35 23.48 -6.87
N GLU A 10 -32.99 24.76 -7.04
CA GLU A 10 -31.63 25.17 -7.41
C GLU A 10 -30.62 24.91 -6.28
N LEU A 11 -31.01 25.14 -5.01
CA LEU A 11 -30.19 24.84 -3.84
C LEU A 11 -29.98 23.34 -3.62
N PHE A 12 -31.00 22.51 -3.88
CA PHE A 12 -30.87 21.05 -3.83
C PHE A 12 -29.95 20.51 -4.93
N GLY A 13 -29.99 21.10 -6.13
CA GLY A 13 -29.06 20.79 -7.21
C GLY A 13 -27.62 21.12 -6.87
N GLU A 14 -27.36 22.33 -6.34
CA GLU A 14 -26.00 22.75 -5.97
C GLU A 14 -25.41 21.91 -4.82
N ALA A 15 -26.22 21.58 -3.80
CA ALA A 15 -25.80 20.69 -2.72
C ALA A 15 -25.52 19.26 -3.21
N THR A 16 -26.19 18.83 -4.28
CA THR A 16 -25.99 17.52 -4.91
C THR A 16 -24.68 17.49 -5.71
N GLU A 17 -24.41 18.53 -6.49
CA GLU A 17 -23.15 18.69 -7.23
C GLU A 17 -21.95 18.81 -6.28
N GLU A 18 -22.09 19.54 -5.17
CA GLU A 18 -21.07 19.66 -4.12
C GLU A 18 -20.77 18.29 -3.48
N ALA A 19 -21.80 17.53 -3.11
CA ALA A 19 -21.63 16.20 -2.53
C ALA A 19 -20.90 15.24 -3.49
N ARG A 20 -21.15 15.34 -4.80
CA ARG A 20 -20.43 14.57 -5.82
C ARG A 20 -18.97 15.01 -5.92
N ALA A 21 -18.73 16.32 -6.00
CA ALA A 21 -17.40 16.89 -6.10
C ALA A 21 -16.51 16.47 -4.92
N ASP A 22 -17.07 16.42 -3.71
CA ASP A 22 -16.36 15.96 -2.51
C ASP A 22 -15.89 14.50 -2.64
N VAL A 23 -16.75 13.60 -3.12
CA VAL A 23 -16.38 12.19 -3.31
C VAL A 23 -15.28 12.07 -4.37
N GLU A 24 -15.45 12.75 -5.51
CA GLU A 24 -14.47 12.73 -6.59
C GLU A 24 -13.12 13.35 -6.17
N GLU A 25 -13.13 14.38 -5.32
CA GLU A 25 -11.91 14.96 -4.75
C GLU A 25 -11.18 13.94 -3.87
N HIS A 26 -11.87 13.31 -2.93
CA HIS A 26 -11.28 12.29 -2.07
C HIS A 26 -10.74 11.09 -2.87
N LEU A 27 -11.45 10.65 -3.92
CA LEU A 27 -10.97 9.59 -4.81
C LEU A 27 -9.70 9.99 -5.56
N ARG A 28 -9.65 11.24 -6.05
CA ARG A 28 -8.46 11.78 -6.73
C ARG A 28 -7.27 11.86 -5.78
N ASN A 29 -7.50 12.31 -4.55
CA ASN A 29 -6.46 12.39 -3.51
C ASN A 29 -5.96 11.00 -3.13
N ALA A 30 -6.87 10.02 -2.96
CA ALA A 30 -6.51 8.64 -2.70
C ALA A 30 -5.61 8.08 -3.81
N LYS A 31 -6.00 8.25 -5.08
CA LYS A 31 -5.20 7.82 -6.24
C LYS A 31 -3.85 8.53 -6.33
N ALA A 32 -3.79 9.82 -6.01
CA ALA A 32 -2.56 10.59 -6.03
C ALA A 32 -1.58 10.19 -4.92
N ALA A 33 -2.08 9.66 -3.80
CA ALA A 33 -1.27 9.15 -2.70
C ALA A 33 -0.72 7.73 -2.97
N LEU A 34 -1.28 6.99 -3.92
CA LEU A 34 -0.79 5.66 -4.28
C LEU A 34 0.59 5.72 -4.97
N PRO A 35 1.44 4.70 -4.78
CA PRO A 35 2.70 4.63 -5.48
C PRO A 35 2.50 4.49 -6.99
N THR A 36 3.39 5.11 -7.75
CA THR A 36 3.46 4.89 -9.20
C THR A 36 4.01 3.50 -9.51
N ALA A 37 3.73 2.98 -10.70
CA ALA A 37 4.29 1.70 -11.14
C ALA A 37 5.82 1.69 -11.07
N ASP A 38 6.47 2.75 -11.54
CA ASP A 38 7.94 2.85 -11.55
C ASP A 38 8.51 2.82 -10.12
N ALA A 39 7.84 3.46 -9.16
CA ALA A 39 8.25 3.43 -7.75
C ALA A 39 8.22 2.02 -7.11
N VAL A 40 7.42 1.10 -7.68
CA VAL A 40 7.35 -0.30 -7.24
C VAL A 40 8.33 -1.20 -8.01
N TRP A 41 8.52 -0.93 -9.31
CA TRP A 41 9.33 -1.78 -10.19
C TRP A 41 10.82 -1.48 -10.15
N GLU A 42 11.21 -0.23 -9.88
CA GLU A 42 12.60 0.20 -9.89
C GLU A 42 13.22 0.16 -8.49
N THR A 43 14.49 -0.26 -8.41
CA THR A 43 15.25 -0.23 -7.14
C THR A 43 16.72 0.08 -7.40
N ASP A 44 17.27 0.96 -6.57
CA ASP A 44 18.70 1.31 -6.55
C ASP A 44 19.51 0.41 -5.59
N ALA A 45 18.87 -0.56 -4.95
CA ALA A 45 19.53 -1.34 -3.91
C ALA A 45 20.51 -2.38 -4.48
N ASP A 46 21.74 -2.38 -3.97
CA ASP A 46 22.78 -3.35 -4.35
C ASP A 46 22.59 -4.75 -3.72
N ASN A 47 21.60 -4.93 -2.86
CA ASN A 47 21.36 -6.19 -2.15
C ASN A 47 19.87 -6.44 -1.90
N VAL A 48 19.53 -7.72 -1.71
CA VAL A 48 18.14 -8.19 -1.54
C VAL A 48 17.43 -7.49 -0.38
N LEU A 49 18.09 -7.33 0.77
CA LEU A 49 17.48 -6.71 1.94
C LEU A 49 17.19 -5.22 1.68
N GLY A 50 18.09 -4.53 0.99
CA GLY A 50 17.88 -3.15 0.54
C GLY A 50 16.67 -3.05 -0.41
N ALA A 51 16.58 -3.95 -1.40
CA ALA A 51 15.47 -3.98 -2.35
C ALA A 51 14.13 -4.24 -1.65
N LEU A 52 14.09 -5.20 -0.71
CA LEU A 52 12.89 -5.53 0.06
C LEU A 52 12.45 -4.38 0.98
N ASN A 53 13.39 -3.70 1.65
CA ASN A 53 13.04 -2.54 2.48
C ASN A 53 12.56 -1.36 1.62
N GLY A 54 13.19 -1.15 0.45
CA GLY A 54 12.74 -0.15 -0.51
C GLY A 54 11.32 -0.43 -1.01
N LEU A 55 11.07 -1.66 -1.46
CA LEU A 55 9.75 -2.11 -1.89
C LEU A 55 8.71 -1.99 -0.77
N ARG A 56 9.05 -2.40 0.46
CA ARG A 56 8.17 -2.23 1.63
C ARG A 56 7.79 -0.77 1.82
N SER A 57 8.76 0.15 1.77
CA SER A 57 8.48 1.57 1.91
C SER A 57 7.67 2.13 0.75
N ALA A 58 7.87 1.62 -0.48
CA ALA A 58 7.14 2.05 -1.66
C ALA A 58 5.67 1.59 -1.65
N LEU A 59 5.38 0.46 -1.01
CA LEU A 59 4.01 -0.08 -0.88
C LEU A 59 3.25 0.50 0.34
N ASP A 60 3.84 1.42 1.10
CA ASP A 60 3.11 2.14 2.15
C ASP A 60 2.08 3.07 1.50
N THR A 61 0.80 2.78 1.73
CA THR A 61 -0.33 3.50 1.14
C THR A 61 -0.57 4.87 1.76
N GLY A 62 0.12 5.22 2.86
CA GLY A 62 0.08 6.54 3.46
C GLY A 62 -1.35 7.06 3.71
N ASP A 63 -1.65 8.23 3.16
CA ASP A 63 -2.95 8.90 3.32
C ASP A 63 -4.05 8.31 2.40
N ALA A 64 -3.72 7.45 1.43
CA ALA A 64 -4.68 6.91 0.47
C ALA A 64 -5.84 6.17 1.15
N THR A 65 -5.54 5.41 2.21
CA THR A 65 -6.55 4.68 2.98
C THR A 65 -7.51 5.62 3.71
N GLU A 66 -7.03 6.77 4.17
CA GLU A 66 -7.87 7.76 4.84
C GLU A 66 -8.76 8.50 3.84
N GLU A 67 -8.21 8.95 2.71
CA GLU A 67 -8.97 9.59 1.63
C GLU A 67 -10.07 8.66 1.10
N LEU A 68 -9.78 7.37 0.90
CA LEU A 68 -10.80 6.39 0.51
C LEU A 68 -11.92 6.25 1.56
N ARG A 69 -11.59 6.31 2.86
CA ARG A 69 -12.63 6.30 3.91
C ARG A 69 -13.50 7.55 3.86
N GLN A 70 -12.91 8.72 3.60
CA GLN A 70 -13.68 9.95 3.45
C GLN A 70 -14.56 9.91 2.20
N ALA A 71 -14.04 9.45 1.05
CA ALA A 71 -14.84 9.23 -0.17
C ALA A 71 -16.06 8.33 0.10
N LYS A 72 -15.85 7.17 0.73
CA LYS A 72 -16.93 6.22 1.08
C LYS A 72 -17.96 6.84 2.03
N LYS A 73 -17.50 7.63 2.99
CA LYS A 73 -18.38 8.31 3.94
C LYS A 73 -19.23 9.37 3.25
N SER A 74 -18.63 10.22 2.41
CA SER A 74 -19.31 11.26 1.64
C SER A 74 -20.30 10.63 0.66
N TYR A 75 -19.92 9.54 -0.01
CA TYR A 75 -20.80 8.77 -0.90
C TYR A 75 -22.04 8.25 -0.17
N VAL A 76 -21.87 7.58 0.99
CA VAL A 76 -23.02 7.09 1.77
C VAL A 76 -23.89 8.24 2.29
N MET A 77 -23.31 9.40 2.59
CA MET A 77 -24.06 10.58 3.02
C MET A 77 -24.88 11.19 1.87
N GLY A 78 -24.29 11.32 0.68
CA GLY A 78 -24.97 11.82 -0.50
C GLY A 78 -26.05 10.86 -1.02
N GLU A 79 -25.82 9.55 -0.97
CA GLU A 79 -26.82 8.54 -1.37
C GLU A 79 -28.08 8.65 -0.49
N ARG A 80 -27.91 8.82 0.82
CA ARG A 80 -29.01 9.05 1.77
C ARG A 80 -29.73 10.37 1.57
N ALA A 81 -29.03 11.38 1.04
CA ALA A 81 -29.60 12.68 0.70
C ALA A 81 -30.30 12.68 -0.68
N GLY A 82 -30.21 11.58 -1.44
CA GLY A 82 -30.74 11.52 -2.80
C GLY A 82 -29.89 12.31 -3.81
N ALA A 83 -28.62 12.58 -3.49
CA ALA A 83 -27.69 13.30 -4.37
C ALA A 83 -27.23 12.46 -5.57
N PHE A 84 -27.35 11.13 -5.49
CA PHE A 84 -26.85 10.21 -6.51
C PHE A 84 -28.03 9.49 -7.16
N GLU A 85 -28.60 10.07 -8.22
CA GLU A 85 -29.55 9.36 -9.08
C GLU A 85 -28.76 8.48 -10.07
N ASP A 86 -28.85 7.15 -9.93
CA ASP A 86 -28.22 6.15 -10.81
C ASP A 86 -26.68 6.24 -10.96
N ASP A 87 -25.97 6.53 -9.88
CA ASP A 87 -24.50 6.76 -9.89
C ASP A 87 -23.67 5.47 -9.74
N GLU A 88 -23.99 4.45 -10.54
CA GLU A 88 -23.27 3.17 -10.55
C GLU A 88 -21.79 3.34 -10.91
N GLU A 89 -21.45 4.36 -11.70
CA GLU A 89 -20.06 4.67 -12.09
C GLU A 89 -19.22 5.10 -10.89
N LEU A 90 -19.74 5.99 -10.04
CA LEU A 90 -19.03 6.46 -8.85
C LEU A 90 -18.86 5.33 -7.82
N ALA A 91 -19.89 4.50 -7.66
CA ALA A 91 -19.81 3.31 -6.81
C ALA A 91 -18.73 2.33 -7.29
N ALA A 92 -18.68 2.07 -8.61
CA ALA A 92 -17.66 1.22 -9.21
C ALA A 92 -16.26 1.80 -9.04
N GLU A 93 -16.07 3.11 -9.19
CA GLU A 93 -14.77 3.74 -8.98
C GLU A 93 -14.28 3.61 -7.52
N ILE A 94 -15.18 3.75 -6.55
CA ILE A 94 -14.88 3.52 -5.13
C ILE A 94 -14.46 2.06 -4.88
N GLU A 95 -15.15 1.11 -5.52
CA GLU A 95 -14.84 -0.32 -5.42
C GLU A 95 -13.47 -0.63 -6.03
N ASP A 96 -13.19 -0.15 -7.24
CA ASP A 96 -11.90 -0.32 -7.93
C ASP A 96 -10.73 0.19 -7.07
N VAL A 97 -10.86 1.39 -6.48
CA VAL A 97 -9.83 1.95 -5.60
C VAL A 97 -9.71 1.14 -4.30
N THR A 98 -10.82 0.62 -3.77
CA THR A 98 -10.82 -0.23 -2.59
C THR A 98 -10.06 -1.53 -2.84
N GLU A 99 -10.33 -2.21 -3.96
CA GLU A 99 -9.66 -3.46 -4.33
C GLU A 99 -8.17 -3.26 -4.60
N LEU A 100 -7.82 -2.19 -5.32
CA LEU A 100 -6.42 -1.84 -5.58
C LEU A 100 -5.66 -1.60 -4.28
N LEU A 101 -6.23 -0.80 -3.37
CA LEU A 101 -5.60 -0.49 -2.10
C LEU A 101 -5.43 -1.74 -1.22
N GLY A 102 -6.44 -2.61 -1.17
CA GLY A 102 -6.33 -3.90 -0.47
C GLY A 102 -5.21 -4.78 -1.05
N THR A 103 -5.07 -4.82 -2.38
CA THR A 103 -3.98 -5.57 -3.05
C THR A 103 -2.60 -5.02 -2.66
N ILE A 104 -2.46 -3.69 -2.55
CA ILE A 104 -1.21 -3.05 -2.14
C ILE A 104 -0.90 -3.35 -0.66
N GLU A 105 -1.90 -3.25 0.22
CA GLU A 105 -1.75 -3.56 1.66
C GLU A 105 -1.33 -5.02 1.88
N ASP A 106 -1.96 -5.96 1.16
CA ASP A 106 -1.59 -7.39 1.19
C ASP A 106 -0.15 -7.62 0.73
N ALA A 107 0.27 -6.93 -0.35
CA ALA A 107 1.64 -7.02 -0.84
C ALA A 107 2.64 -6.41 0.17
N HIS A 108 2.30 -5.27 0.79
CA HIS A 108 3.10 -4.63 1.82
C HIS A 108 3.33 -5.55 3.02
N GLU A 109 2.30 -6.24 3.50
CA GLU A 109 2.39 -7.23 4.58
C GLU A 109 3.34 -8.38 4.20
N GLN A 110 3.13 -8.99 3.03
CA GLN A 110 3.96 -10.09 2.54
C GLN A 110 5.44 -9.70 2.43
N VAL A 111 5.74 -8.50 1.91
CA VAL A 111 7.12 -7.99 1.85
C VAL A 111 7.68 -7.75 3.24
N GLY A 112 6.87 -7.27 4.20
CA GLY A 112 7.25 -7.12 5.60
C GLY A 112 7.63 -8.44 6.28
N GLU A 113 6.84 -9.48 6.06
CA GLU A 113 7.12 -10.84 6.53
C GLU A 113 8.43 -11.39 5.93
N LEU A 114 8.62 -11.20 4.62
CA LEU A 114 9.81 -11.65 3.92
C LEU A 114 11.06 -10.91 4.44
N THR A 115 10.97 -9.59 4.61
CA THR A 115 12.04 -8.75 5.18
C THR A 115 12.46 -9.22 6.57
N SER A 116 11.52 -9.75 7.36
CA SER A 116 11.79 -10.30 8.70
C SER A 116 12.45 -11.68 8.65
N THR A 117 12.12 -12.48 7.63
CA THR A 117 12.59 -13.87 7.49
C THR A 117 14.01 -13.97 6.90
N ILE A 118 14.34 -13.12 5.93
CA ILE A 118 15.60 -13.17 5.18
C ILE A 118 16.86 -13.05 6.07
N PRO A 119 16.92 -12.16 7.07
CA PRO A 119 18.08 -12.10 7.98
C PRO A 119 18.31 -13.41 8.74
N GLY A 120 17.25 -14.07 9.20
CA GLY A 120 17.35 -15.36 9.89
C GLY A 120 17.83 -16.49 8.98
N LEU A 121 17.38 -16.50 7.72
CA LEU A 121 17.86 -17.44 6.72
C LEU A 121 19.36 -17.25 6.44
N ARG A 122 19.83 -16.00 6.36
CA ARG A 122 21.25 -15.71 6.18
C ARG A 122 22.10 -16.31 7.31
N SER A 123 21.71 -16.10 8.57
CA SER A 123 22.44 -16.66 9.71
C SER A 123 22.48 -18.20 9.70
N GLN A 124 21.36 -18.86 9.37
CA GLN A 124 21.32 -20.32 9.25
C GLN A 124 22.24 -20.85 8.15
N LEU A 125 22.33 -20.14 7.02
CA LEU A 125 23.23 -20.51 5.93
C LEU A 125 24.70 -20.30 6.33
N GLU A 126 25.02 -19.20 7.01
CA GLU A 126 26.38 -18.93 7.52
C GLU A 126 26.82 -20.01 8.53
N GLU A 127 25.94 -20.40 9.45
CA GLU A 127 26.17 -21.48 10.43
C GLU A 127 26.41 -22.83 9.74
N ALA A 128 25.55 -23.21 8.80
CA ALA A 128 25.68 -24.47 8.06
C ALA A 128 26.98 -24.59 7.25
N HIS A 129 27.58 -23.46 6.83
CA HIS A 129 28.87 -23.46 6.13
C HIS A 129 30.07 -23.34 7.08
N ALA A 130 29.90 -22.78 8.28
CA ALA A 130 30.95 -22.71 9.29
C ALA A 130 31.30 -24.10 9.83
N GLU A 131 30.30 -24.97 10.04
CA GLU A 131 30.50 -26.35 10.51
C GLU A 131 31.35 -27.22 9.57
N GLY A 132 31.47 -26.84 8.30
CA GLY A 132 32.32 -27.54 7.31
C GLY A 132 33.78 -27.05 7.26
N ALA A 133 34.08 -25.86 7.80
CA ALA A 133 35.41 -25.25 7.70
C ALA A 133 36.33 -25.57 8.90
N ASP A 134 35.77 -25.86 10.08
CA ASP A 134 36.54 -26.23 11.28
C ASP A 134 37.13 -27.66 11.23
N ALA A 135 36.69 -28.51 10.29
CA ALA A 135 37.17 -29.89 10.19
C ALA A 135 38.54 -30.05 9.48
N GLU A 136 39.06 -29.02 8.80
CA GLU A 136 40.34 -29.10 8.05
C GLU A 136 41.53 -28.42 8.77
N ALA A 137 41.32 -27.76 9.92
CA ALA A 137 42.36 -26.95 10.57
C ALA A 137 43.14 -27.68 11.71
N ASP A 138 42.71 -28.86 12.16
CA ASP A 138 43.26 -29.52 13.37
C ASP A 138 44.30 -30.63 13.10
N ASP A 139 44.65 -30.90 11.83
CA ASP A 139 45.59 -32.00 11.45
C ASP A 139 47.00 -31.52 11.05
N ALA A 140 47.33 -30.22 11.19
CA ALA A 140 48.59 -29.66 10.68
C ALA A 140 49.68 -29.35 11.74
N ASP A 141 49.42 -29.52 13.05
CA ASP A 141 50.35 -29.08 14.12
C ASP A 141 50.83 -30.23 15.04
N ALA A 142 51.09 -31.42 14.48
CA ALA A 142 51.52 -32.60 15.25
C ALA A 142 52.91 -33.19 14.89
N GLU A 143 53.71 -32.56 14.02
CA GLU A 143 55.04 -33.09 13.65
C GLU A 143 56.16 -32.04 13.59
N GLU A 144 56.51 -31.37 14.71
CA GLU A 144 57.85 -30.77 14.82
C GLU A 144 58.31 -30.57 16.27
N ALA A 145 58.51 -31.66 17.02
CA ALA A 145 59.12 -31.57 18.35
C ALA A 145 59.96 -32.80 18.77
N GLU A 146 60.63 -33.52 17.87
CA GLU A 146 61.76 -34.40 18.25
C GLU A 146 62.82 -34.48 17.14
N ALA A 147 63.90 -33.68 17.27
CA ALA A 147 65.23 -33.94 16.71
C ALA A 147 66.31 -33.05 17.36
#